data_AF-A0A4S2V984-F1
#
_entry.id   AF-A0A4S2V984-F1
#
_cell.length_a   1.000
_cell.length_b   1.000
_cell.length_c   1.000
_cell.angle_alpha   90.00
_cell.angle_beta   90.00
_cell.angle_gamma   90.00
#
_symmetry.space_group_name_H-M   'P 1'
#
loop_
_entity.id
_entity.type
_entity.pdbx_description
1 polymer ?
#
loop_
_entity_poly.entity_id
_entity_poly.type
_entity_poly.pdbx_seq_one_letter_code
_entity_poly.pdbx_strand_id
1 'polypeptide(L)'
;MSDQRCDHGLIVGQCGHCKPVPHGLTAYVWTTRGGSVFHRTVACEALADGQTRAARFGRDVHQPTRSALADAMAQGRGACIPCFPAYRPSRTAKPCLVRENGRWLPGLLTEWRRGGDGRWSGVVSYTADGDQVTVLKDQDDLRSAP
;
A
#
# COMPACT_ATOMS: atom_id res chain seq x y z
N MET A 1 -23.19 -25.77 18.55
CA MET A 1 -23.47 -24.58 17.72
C MET A 1 -22.81 -24.83 16.38
N SER A 2 -23.57 -24.98 15.30
CA SER A 2 -22.99 -25.36 14.00
C SER A 2 -22.19 -24.19 13.42
N ASP A 3 -20.91 -24.43 13.14
CA ASP A 3 -20.06 -23.49 12.41
C ASP A 3 -20.59 -23.36 10.99
N GLN A 4 -21.40 -22.31 10.74
CA GLN A 4 -21.88 -22.00 9.40
C GLN A 4 -20.67 -21.77 8.49
N ARG A 5 -20.59 -22.55 7.41
CA ARG A 5 -19.54 -22.45 6.40
C ARG A 5 -20.06 -21.65 5.20
N CYS A 6 -19.19 -20.92 4.54
CA CYS A 6 -19.49 -20.34 3.24
C CYS A 6 -19.44 -21.41 2.13
N ASP A 7 -19.91 -21.05 0.95
CA ASP A 7 -19.76 -21.80 -0.31
C ASP A 7 -18.32 -22.20 -0.64
N HIS A 8 -17.32 -21.50 -0.10
CA HIS A 8 -15.90 -21.84 -0.21
C HIS A 8 -15.42 -22.86 0.85
N GLY A 9 -16.35 -23.47 1.60
CA GLY A 9 -16.05 -24.53 2.57
C GLY A 9 -15.35 -24.07 3.86
N LEU A 10 -15.12 -22.77 4.04
CA LEU A 10 -14.51 -22.16 5.23
C LEU A 10 -15.57 -21.66 6.20
N ILE A 11 -15.23 -21.57 7.50
CA ILE A 11 -16.11 -20.97 8.51
C ILE A 11 -16.40 -19.51 8.12
N VAL A 12 -17.65 -19.08 8.25
CA VAL A 12 -18.06 -17.68 8.02
C VAL A 12 -17.18 -16.74 8.85
N GLY A 13 -16.61 -15.74 8.20
CA GLY A 13 -15.65 -14.82 8.83
C GLY A 13 -14.19 -15.28 8.78
N GLN A 14 -13.87 -16.50 8.32
CA GLN A 14 -12.50 -16.93 8.04
C GLN A 14 -12.14 -16.88 6.55
N CYS A 15 -13.14 -17.00 5.67
CA CYS A 15 -12.95 -16.93 4.21
C CYS A 15 -12.50 -15.54 3.74
N GLY A 16 -11.37 -15.47 3.03
CA GLY A 16 -10.85 -14.23 2.45
C GLY A 16 -11.77 -13.60 1.41
N HIS A 17 -12.54 -14.40 0.67
CA HIS A 17 -13.49 -13.92 -0.33
C HIS A 17 -14.80 -13.40 0.26
N CYS A 18 -15.20 -13.92 1.43
CA CYS A 18 -16.45 -13.54 2.10
C CYS A 18 -16.26 -12.52 3.23
N LYS A 19 -15.02 -12.26 3.66
CA LYS A 19 -14.73 -11.28 4.71
C LYS A 19 -15.12 -9.87 4.25
N PRO A 20 -15.67 -9.04 5.16
CA PRO A 20 -15.88 -7.63 4.89
C PRO A 20 -14.59 -6.94 4.45
N VAL A 21 -14.70 -6.13 3.41
CA VAL A 21 -13.57 -5.35 2.89
C VAL A 21 -13.26 -4.23 3.90
N PRO A 22 -11.99 -4.04 4.31
CA PRO A 22 -11.63 -2.93 5.18
C PRO A 22 -12.01 -1.57 4.57
N HIS A 23 -12.38 -0.62 5.42
CA HIS A 23 -12.74 0.72 4.99
C HIS A 23 -11.64 1.34 4.10
N GLY A 24 -12.05 1.94 2.99
CA GLY A 24 -11.16 2.58 2.03
C GLY A 24 -10.53 1.63 1.01
N LEU A 25 -10.77 0.31 1.09
CA LEU A 25 -10.33 -0.69 0.11
C LEU A 25 -11.50 -1.23 -0.74
N THR A 26 -11.18 -2.06 -1.73
CA THR A 26 -12.13 -2.73 -2.62
C THR A 26 -11.95 -4.24 -2.58
N ALA A 27 -13.01 -5.02 -2.82
CA ALA A 27 -12.97 -6.49 -2.77
C ALA A 27 -12.02 -7.11 -3.80
N TYR A 28 -11.83 -6.42 -4.93
CA TYR A 28 -10.93 -6.81 -6.00
C TYR A 28 -9.95 -5.68 -6.28
N VAL A 29 -8.73 -6.06 -6.62
CA VAL A 29 -7.60 -5.17 -6.85
C VAL A 29 -6.79 -5.67 -8.05
N TRP A 30 -5.90 -4.82 -8.54
CA TRP A 30 -4.97 -5.16 -9.60
C TRP A 30 -3.58 -5.38 -9.02
N THR A 31 -2.94 -6.47 -9.43
CA THR A 31 -1.60 -6.85 -8.98
C THR A 31 -0.75 -7.20 -10.18
N THR A 32 0.56 -6.98 -10.09
CA THR A 32 1.53 -7.47 -11.07
C THR A 32 2.36 -8.59 -10.46
N ARG A 33 2.81 -9.54 -11.26
CA ARG A 33 3.76 -10.57 -10.79
C ARG A 33 5.04 -9.86 -10.32
N GLY A 34 5.52 -10.21 -9.12
CA GLY A 34 6.69 -9.58 -8.51
C GLY A 34 6.46 -8.19 -7.88
N GLY A 35 5.32 -7.55 -8.09
CA GLY A 35 5.02 -6.23 -7.49
C GLY A 35 4.77 -6.31 -5.97
N SER A 36 5.19 -5.28 -5.24
CA SER A 36 5.04 -5.21 -3.77
C SER A 36 3.70 -4.63 -3.30
N VAL A 37 2.91 -4.06 -4.22
CA VAL A 37 1.61 -3.44 -3.90
C VAL A 37 0.47 -3.94 -4.79
N PHE A 38 -0.75 -3.65 -4.35
CA PHE A 38 -1.96 -3.77 -5.16
C PHE A 38 -2.57 -2.40 -5.47
N HIS A 39 -3.23 -2.29 -6.61
CA HIS A 39 -3.79 -1.05 -7.15
C HIS A 39 -5.30 -1.13 -7.31
N ARG A 40 -5.98 0.03 -7.27
CA ARG A 40 -7.42 0.13 -7.56
C ARG A 40 -7.72 0.03 -9.06
N THR A 41 -6.79 0.51 -9.89
CA THR A 41 -6.95 0.62 -11.35
C THR A 41 -5.62 0.36 -12.04
N VAL A 42 -5.67 -0.16 -13.26
CA VAL A 42 -4.50 -0.32 -14.14
C VAL A 42 -3.98 1.01 -14.68
N ALA A 43 -4.78 2.07 -14.62
CA ALA A 43 -4.41 3.42 -15.03
C ALA A 43 -3.64 4.22 -13.95
N CYS A 44 -3.18 3.56 -12.88
CA CYS A 44 -2.45 4.22 -11.81
C CYS A 44 -1.05 4.64 -12.29
N GLU A 45 -0.69 5.92 -12.13
CA GLU A 45 0.64 6.42 -12.50
C GLU A 45 1.76 5.67 -11.79
N ALA A 46 1.63 5.41 -10.48
CA ALA A 46 2.64 4.66 -9.73
C ALA A 46 2.82 3.22 -10.24
N LEU A 47 1.78 2.61 -10.81
CA LEU A 47 1.88 1.31 -11.47
C LEU A 47 2.70 1.42 -12.76
N ALA A 48 2.39 2.42 -13.59
CA ALA A 48 3.11 2.67 -14.84
C ALA A 48 4.59 2.97 -14.57
N ASP A 49 4.89 3.86 -13.63
CA ASP A 49 6.26 4.22 -13.23
C ASP A 49 7.05 3.00 -12.76
N GLY A 50 6.44 2.13 -11.95
CA GLY A 50 7.08 0.89 -11.50
C GLY A 50 7.39 -0.09 -12.62
N GLN A 51 6.50 -0.23 -13.61
CA GLN A 51 6.74 -1.07 -14.79
C GLN A 51 7.86 -0.49 -15.66
N THR A 52 7.84 0.82 -15.92
CA THR A 52 8.91 1.51 -16.66
C THR A 52 10.26 1.33 -15.95
N ARG A 53 10.30 1.43 -14.62
CA ARG A 53 11.51 1.20 -13.83
C ARG A 53 11.98 -0.24 -13.91
N ALA A 54 11.09 -1.22 -13.75
CA ALA A 54 11.42 -2.63 -13.88
C ALA A 54 12.08 -2.93 -15.23
N ALA A 55 11.49 -2.45 -16.33
CA ALA A 55 12.06 -2.55 -17.67
C ALA A 55 13.45 -1.89 -17.77
N ARG A 56 13.60 -0.68 -17.22
CA ARG A 56 14.89 0.05 -17.21
C ARG A 56 16.00 -0.72 -16.50
N PHE A 57 15.66 -1.48 -15.45
CA PHE A 57 16.61 -2.31 -14.72
C PHE A 57 16.72 -3.75 -15.27
N GLY A 58 16.20 -4.01 -16.47
CA GLY A 58 16.27 -5.33 -17.12
C GLY A 58 15.43 -6.41 -16.43
N ARG A 59 14.43 -6.03 -15.65
CA ARG A 59 13.46 -6.95 -15.04
C ARG A 59 12.27 -7.15 -15.97
N ASP A 60 11.64 -8.31 -15.87
CA ASP A 60 10.42 -8.60 -16.61
C ASP A 60 9.27 -7.69 -16.15
N VAL A 61 8.59 -7.08 -17.13
CA VAL A 61 7.31 -6.40 -16.92
C VAL A 61 6.19 -7.40 -17.14
N HIS A 62 5.18 -7.35 -16.27
CA HIS A 62 4.06 -8.29 -16.31
C HIS A 62 2.74 -7.54 -16.37
N GLN A 63 1.83 -8.00 -17.23
CA GLN A 63 0.49 -7.42 -17.32
C GLN A 63 -0.22 -7.48 -15.95
N PRO A 64 -0.88 -6.39 -15.52
CA PRO A 64 -1.67 -6.41 -14.30
C PRO A 64 -2.81 -7.43 -14.40
N THR A 65 -2.98 -8.23 -13.35
CA THR A 65 -4.09 -9.18 -13.23
C THR A 65 -5.01 -8.76 -12.09
N ARG A 66 -6.30 -9.04 -12.27
CA ARG A 66 -7.31 -8.79 -11.24
C ARG A 66 -7.32 -9.96 -10.25
N SER A 67 -7.25 -9.66 -8.96
CA SER A 67 -7.24 -10.65 -7.88
C SER A 67 -8.17 -10.21 -6.74
N ALA A 68 -8.57 -11.15 -5.89
CA ALA A 68 -9.29 -10.82 -4.67
C ALA A 68 -8.32 -10.11 -3.70
N LEU A 69 -8.84 -9.15 -2.94
CA LEU A 69 -8.04 -8.40 -1.96
C LEU A 69 -7.33 -9.32 -0.96
N ALA A 70 -8.02 -10.36 -0.50
CA ALA A 70 -7.47 -11.32 0.45
C ALA A 70 -6.23 -12.04 -0.10
N ASP A 71 -6.23 -12.40 -1.39
CA ASP A 71 -5.09 -13.06 -2.02
C ASP A 71 -3.89 -12.12 -2.12
N ALA A 72 -4.13 -10.86 -2.48
CA ALA A 72 -3.08 -9.85 -2.55
C ALA A 72 -2.46 -9.60 -1.16
N MET A 73 -3.29 -9.48 -0.12
CA MET A 73 -2.83 -9.32 1.26
C MET A 73 -2.11 -10.56 1.79
N ALA A 74 -2.58 -11.77 1.46
CA ALA A 74 -1.92 -13.02 1.86
C ALA A 74 -0.53 -13.16 1.24
N GLN A 75 -0.29 -12.57 0.06
CA GLN A 75 1.02 -12.46 -0.57
C GLN A 75 1.92 -11.37 0.05
N GLY A 76 1.48 -10.71 1.12
CA GLY A 76 2.21 -9.64 1.79
C GLY A 76 2.22 -8.32 1.02
N ARG A 77 1.34 -8.14 0.03
CA ARG A 77 1.29 -6.92 -0.77
C ARG A 77 0.64 -5.78 0.00
N GLY A 78 1.26 -4.62 -0.07
CA GLY A 78 0.74 -3.39 0.50
C GLY A 78 -0.31 -2.71 -0.39
N ALA A 79 -1.07 -1.77 0.16
CA ALA A 79 -1.98 -0.96 -0.62
C ALA A 79 -1.23 0.19 -1.28
N CYS A 80 -1.36 0.36 -2.59
CA CYS A 80 -0.88 1.56 -3.27
C CYS A 80 -1.53 2.81 -2.65
N ILE A 81 -0.73 3.67 -2.03
CA ILE A 81 -1.23 4.81 -1.24
C ILE A 81 -2.01 5.80 -2.12
N PRO A 82 -1.54 6.17 -3.33
CA PRO A 82 -2.35 6.97 -4.27
C PRO A 82 -3.69 6.34 -4.66
N CYS A 83 -3.76 5.01 -4.79
CA CYS A 83 -5.00 4.31 -5.14
C CYS A 83 -6.00 4.27 -3.98
N PHE A 84 -5.51 4.24 -2.74
CA PHE A 84 -6.33 4.03 -1.55
C PHE A 84 -6.02 5.07 -0.46
N PRO A 85 -6.22 6.38 -0.73
CA PRO A 85 -5.84 7.45 0.17
C PRO A 85 -6.67 7.48 1.47
N ALA A 86 -7.79 6.76 1.53
CA ALA A 86 -8.60 6.59 2.74
C ALA A 86 -8.21 5.37 3.59
N TYR A 87 -7.39 4.45 3.04
CA TYR A 87 -6.97 3.26 3.78
C TYR A 87 -5.83 3.58 4.73
N ARG A 88 -5.92 3.07 5.97
CA ARG A 88 -4.87 3.17 6.99
C ARG A 88 -4.54 1.77 7.51
N PRO A 89 -3.27 1.33 7.41
CA PRO A 89 -2.85 0.01 7.89
C PRO A 89 -2.86 -0.10 9.42
N SER A 90 -2.86 1.03 10.13
CA SER A 90 -3.04 1.10 11.58
C SER A 90 -3.89 2.32 11.97
N ARG A 91 -4.44 2.31 13.20
CA ARG A 91 -5.20 3.47 13.74
C ARG A 91 -4.33 4.71 13.95
N THR A 92 -3.02 4.55 14.07
CA THR A 92 -2.07 5.64 14.29
C THR A 92 -1.52 6.21 12.98
N ALA A 93 -1.62 5.46 11.88
CA ALA A 93 -1.17 5.93 10.58
C ALA A 93 -1.99 7.16 10.15
N LYS A 94 -1.29 8.24 9.80
CA LYS A 94 -1.88 9.49 9.32
C LYS A 94 -1.42 9.75 7.90
N PRO A 95 -2.29 10.25 6.99
CA PRO A 95 -1.82 10.63 5.68
C PRO A 95 -0.86 11.81 5.79
N CYS A 96 0.20 11.77 4.99
CA CYS A 96 1.21 12.80 4.91
C CYS A 96 1.67 12.98 3.46
N LEU A 97 2.47 14.00 3.22
CA LEU A 97 3.27 14.16 2.02
C LEU A 97 4.73 13.94 2.41
N VAL A 98 5.42 13.12 1.62
CA VAL A 98 6.84 12.76 1.81
C VAL A 98 7.65 13.37 0.68
N ARG A 99 8.75 14.04 1.01
CA ARG A 99 9.66 14.58 0.00
C ARG A 99 10.59 13.49 -0.53
N GLU A 100 10.59 13.29 -1.84
CA GLU A 100 11.43 12.33 -2.55
C GLU A 100 11.88 12.94 -3.89
N ASN A 101 13.19 13.00 -4.14
CA ASN A 101 13.76 13.56 -5.38
C ASN A 101 13.16 14.92 -5.80
N GLY A 102 12.95 15.81 -4.82
CA GLY A 102 12.38 17.15 -5.03
C GLY A 102 10.86 17.20 -5.24
N ARG A 103 10.16 16.05 -5.25
CA ARG A 103 8.70 15.95 -5.37
C ARG A 103 8.07 15.60 -4.02
N TRP A 104 6.81 16.00 -3.84
CA TRP A 104 5.99 15.60 -2.68
C TRP A 104 5.07 14.45 -3.08
N LEU A 105 5.26 13.30 -2.45
CA LEU A 105 4.50 12.08 -2.72
C LEU A 105 3.52 11.78 -1.58
N PRO A 106 2.31 11.30 -1.86
CA PRO A 106 1.39 10.81 -0.83
C PRO A 106 2.01 9.66 -0.03
N GLY A 107 1.93 9.75 1.29
CA GLY A 107 2.45 8.77 2.22
C GLY A 107 1.57 8.60 3.44
N LEU A 108 2.03 7.73 4.33
CA LEU A 108 1.46 7.43 5.63
C LEU A 108 2.54 7.56 6.69
N LEU A 109 2.36 8.50 7.59
CA LEU A 109 3.18 8.65 8.78
C LEU A 109 2.67 7.69 9.85
N THR A 110 3.51 6.73 10.25
CA THR A 110 3.13 5.67 11.19
C THR A 110 3.61 5.94 12.61
N GLU A 111 4.73 6.66 12.75
CA GLU A 111 5.37 6.92 14.03
C GLU A 111 6.22 8.20 13.96
N TRP A 112 6.23 9.00 15.02
CA TRP A 112 7.23 10.05 15.22
C TRP A 112 8.31 9.56 16.17
N ARG A 113 9.55 9.86 15.86
CA ARG A 113 10.72 9.60 16.69
C ARG A 113 11.48 10.88 16.93
N ARG A 114 12.05 11.03 18.13
CA ARG A 114 12.90 12.16 18.47
C ARG A 114 14.34 11.69 18.59
N GLY A 115 15.23 12.32 17.82
CA GLY A 115 16.67 12.07 17.87
C GLY A 115 17.32 12.65 19.13
N GLY A 116 18.54 12.21 19.42
CA GLY A 116 19.36 12.75 20.51
C GLY A 116 19.78 14.21 20.31
N ASP A 117 19.74 14.69 19.07
CA ASP A 117 19.91 16.09 18.67
C ASP A 117 18.66 16.96 18.90
N GLY A 118 17.57 16.36 19.40
CA GLY A 118 16.29 17.01 19.65
C GLY A 118 15.40 17.19 18.42
N ARG A 119 15.86 16.81 17.21
CA ARG A 119 15.07 16.87 15.97
C ARG A 119 14.05 15.74 15.89
N TRP A 120 12.96 15.98 15.18
CA TRP A 120 11.95 14.95 14.91
C TRP A 120 12.19 14.28 13.56
N SER A 121 11.92 12.98 13.52
CA SER A 121 11.87 12.21 12.28
C SER A 121 10.65 11.30 12.28
N GLY A 122 9.98 11.19 11.13
CA GLY A 122 8.81 10.36 10.95
C GLY A 122 9.16 9.03 10.30
N VAL A 123 8.69 7.91 10.86
CA VAL A 123 8.63 6.65 10.13
C VAL A 123 7.46 6.77 9.16
N VAL A 124 7.75 6.75 7.87
CA VAL A 124 6.77 6.94 6.81
C VAL A 124 6.77 5.77 5.85
N SER A 125 5.58 5.41 5.38
CA SER A 125 5.37 4.50 4.27
C SER A 125 4.80 5.25 3.09
N TYR A 126 5.38 5.13 1.91
CA TYR A 126 4.90 5.79 0.67
C TYR A 126 5.17 4.90 -0.53
N THR A 127 4.47 5.16 -1.64
CA THR A 127 4.71 4.47 -2.91
C THR A 127 5.69 5.29 -3.73
N ALA A 128 6.84 4.70 -4.06
CA ALA A 128 7.85 5.28 -4.94
C ALA A 128 8.17 4.25 -6.03
N ASP A 129 8.05 4.66 -7.29
CA ASP A 129 8.32 3.81 -8.46
C ASP A 129 7.62 2.43 -8.40
N GLY A 130 6.35 2.42 -8.00
CA GLY A 130 5.56 1.20 -7.87
C GLY A 130 5.85 0.33 -6.65
N ASP A 131 6.87 0.66 -5.86
CA ASP A 131 7.19 -0.02 -4.62
C ASP A 131 6.68 0.73 -3.40
N GLN A 132 6.12 -0.01 -2.43
CA GLN A 132 5.86 0.56 -1.11
C GLN A 132 7.10 0.41 -0.25
N VAL A 133 7.69 1.55 0.10
CA VAL A 133 8.86 1.63 0.97
C VAL A 133 8.46 2.18 2.32
N THR A 134 9.13 1.73 3.39
CA THR A 134 8.97 2.27 4.74
C THR A 134 10.32 2.71 5.25
N VAL A 135 10.48 4.00 5.53
CA VAL A 135 11.77 4.62 5.85
C VAL A 135 11.60 5.70 6.92
N LEU A 136 12.70 6.13 7.53
CA LEU A 136 12.74 7.29 8.39
C LEU A 136 13.00 8.55 7.55
N LYS A 137 12.19 9.60 7.71
CA LYS A 137 12.37 10.91 7.06
C LYS A 137 12.47 12.00 8.12
N ASP A 138 13.33 12.99 7.88
CA ASP A 138 13.40 14.17 8.73
C ASP A 138 12.09 14.97 8.65
N GLN A 139 11.74 15.67 9.73
CA GLN A 139 10.56 16.54 9.79
C GLN A 139 10.46 17.54 8.63
N ASP A 140 11.59 18.02 8.07
CA ASP A 140 11.61 19.00 6.99
C ASP A 140 11.24 18.37 5.62
N ASP A 141 11.32 17.04 5.52
CA ASP A 141 10.91 16.24 4.36
C ASP A 141 9.48 15.69 4.50
N LEU A 142 8.72 16.16 5.50
CA LEU A 142 7.38 15.69 5.80
C LEU A 142 6.39 16.85 5.95
N ARG A 143 5.17 16.66 5.44
CA ARG A 143 4.04 17.59 5.64
C ARG A 143 2.76 16.82 5.88
N SER A 144 1.82 17.42 6.59
CA SER A 144 0.46 16.88 6.68
C SER A 144 -0.19 16.87 5.30
N ALA A 145 -0.92 15.79 4.98
CA ALA A 145 -1.80 15.79 3.82
C ALA A 145 -3.12 16.49 4.19
N PRO A 146 -3.74 17.22 3.23
CA PRO A 146 -5.06 17.83 3.43
C PRO A 146 -6.17 16.79 3.62
#